data_AF-A0A956BKP3-F1
#
_entry.id   AF-A0A956BKP3-F1
#
_cell.length_a   1.000
_cell.length_b   1.000
_cell.length_c   1.000
_cell.angle_alpha   90.00
_cell.angle_beta   90.00
_cell.angle_gamma   90.00
#
_symmetry.space_group_name_H-M   'P 1'
#
loop_
_entity.id
_entity.type
_entity.pdbx_description
1 polymer ?
#
loop_
_entity_poly.entity_id
_entity_poly.type
_entity_poly.pdbx_seq_one_letter_code
_entity_poly.pdbx_strand_id
1 'polypeptide(L)'
;MMYFISTRLSMDPRSEEGKARYENLLNALTSLGPWSDRLDNTWLVESKLSASRIRTLLKPHLLEGDRVFVGQFTENWAGYNMGSSFPEWAKRRDFSTPGQAP
;
A
#
# COMPACT_ATOMS: atom_id res chain seq x y z
N MET A 1 -11.31 5.60 -0.09
CA MET A 1 -10.26 6.08 0.82
C MET A 1 -8.92 5.49 0.46
N MET A 2 -7.93 6.37 0.34
CA MET A 2 -6.57 6.03 -0.03
C MET A 2 -5.66 5.85 1.17
N TYR A 3 -4.82 4.83 1.09
CA TYR A 3 -3.83 4.50 2.12
C TYR A 3 -2.44 4.41 1.52
N PHE A 4 -1.48 4.96 2.26
CA PHE A 4 -0.07 4.74 2.05
C PHE A 4 0.38 3.62 2.99
N ILE A 5 0.86 2.53 2.42
CA ILE A 5 1.38 1.37 3.14
C ILE A 5 2.87 1.29 2.84
N SER A 6 3.71 1.47 3.86
CA SER A 6 5.15 1.31 3.72
C SER A 6 5.65 0.17 4.58
N THR A 7 6.58 -0.61 4.05
CA THR A 7 7.17 -1.74 4.74
C THR A 7 8.68 -1.61 4.84
N ARG A 8 9.22 -2.24 5.87
CA ARG A 8 10.62 -2.67 5.89
C ARG A 8 10.59 -4.18 6.01
N LEU A 9 11.01 -4.85 4.95
CA LEU A 9 11.08 -6.31 4.89
C LEU A 9 12.52 -6.75 5.14
N SER A 10 12.67 -7.85 5.87
CA SER A 10 13.95 -8.47 6.20
C SER A 10 14.58 -9.21 5.01
N MET A 11 13.77 -9.57 4.01
CA MET A 11 14.22 -10.10 2.73
C MET A 11 13.73 -9.21 1.59
N ASP A 12 14.47 -9.17 0.47
CA ASP A 12 14.05 -8.45 -0.72
C ASP A 12 12.90 -9.20 -1.41
N PRO A 13 11.67 -8.64 -1.46
CA PRO A 13 10.52 -9.31 -2.08
C PRO A 13 10.65 -9.48 -3.60
N ARG A 14 11.70 -8.92 -4.23
CA ARG A 14 11.99 -9.06 -5.68
C ARG A 14 12.93 -10.22 -5.98
N SER A 15 13.64 -10.74 -4.97
CA SER A 15 14.43 -11.96 -5.10
C SER A 15 13.54 -13.20 -5.23
N GLU A 16 14.04 -14.30 -5.81
CA GLU A 16 13.25 -15.54 -5.94
C GLU A 16 12.81 -16.08 -4.57
N GLU A 17 13.71 -16.09 -3.59
CA GLU A 17 13.40 -16.52 -2.22
C GLU A 17 12.41 -15.57 -1.53
N GLY A 18 12.58 -14.26 -1.69
CA GLY A 18 11.69 -13.26 -1.12
C GLY A 18 10.30 -13.27 -1.74
N LYS A 19 10.17 -13.50 -3.05
CA LYS A 19 8.87 -13.67 -3.73
C LYS A 19 8.08 -14.82 -3.12
N ALA A 20 8.70 -16.00 -3.01
CA ALA A 20 8.07 -17.17 -2.40
C ALA A 20 7.69 -16.92 -0.93
N ARG A 21 8.55 -16.19 -0.20
CA ARG A 21 8.32 -15.89 1.21
C ARG A 21 7.19 -14.87 1.45
N TYR A 22 7.09 -13.85 0.60
CA TYR A 22 6.12 -12.76 0.74
C TYR A 22 4.92 -12.87 -0.20
N GLU A 23 4.73 -14.00 -0.89
CA GLU A 23 3.58 -14.24 -1.78
C GLU A 23 2.26 -13.91 -1.08
N ASN A 24 2.06 -14.41 0.15
CA ASN A 24 0.84 -14.15 0.92
C ASN A 24 0.68 -12.67 1.32
N LEU A 25 1.78 -11.98 1.60
CA LEU A 25 1.75 -10.54 1.89
C LEU A 25 1.33 -9.75 0.63
N LEU A 26 1.89 -10.08 -0.53
CA LEU A 26 1.58 -9.44 -1.80
C LEU A 26 0.13 -9.72 -2.22
N ASN A 27 -0.35 -10.95 -2.05
CA ASN A 27 -1.74 -11.31 -2.28
C ASN A 27 -2.69 -10.55 -1.35
N ALA A 28 -2.33 -10.46 -0.06
CA ALA A 28 -3.10 -9.67 0.91
C ALA A 28 -3.14 -8.18 0.53
N LEU A 29 -2.02 -7.57 0.16
CA LEU A 29 -1.95 -6.16 -0.28
C LEU A 29 -2.80 -5.89 -1.53
N THR A 30 -2.65 -6.72 -2.56
CA THR A 30 -3.32 -6.52 -3.84
C THR A 30 -4.82 -6.84 -3.80
N SER A 31 -5.28 -7.60 -2.80
CA SER A 31 -6.70 -7.89 -2.58
C SER A 31 -7.47 -6.78 -1.81
N LEU A 32 -6.77 -5.82 -1.20
CA LEU A 32 -7.40 -4.72 -0.43
C LEU A 32 -8.25 -3.78 -1.31
N GLY A 33 -7.99 -3.80 -2.60
CA GLY A 33 -8.60 -2.98 -3.62
C GLY A 33 -7.56 -2.50 -4.63
N PRO A 34 -7.91 -1.51 -5.45
CA PRO A 34 -6.97 -0.97 -6.43
C PRO A 34 -5.70 -0.39 -5.80
N TRP A 35 -4.56 -0.70 -6.38
CA TRP A 35 -3.26 -0.40 -5.78
C TRP A 35 -2.24 0.14 -6.79
N SER A 36 -1.13 0.67 -6.27
CA SER A 36 0.05 1.09 -7.02
C SER A 36 1.32 0.93 -6.17
N ASP A 37 2.38 0.36 -6.75
CA ASP A 37 3.65 0.01 -6.09
C ASP A 37 4.86 0.76 -6.70
N ARG A 38 4.64 1.98 -7.19
CA ARG A 38 5.67 2.79 -7.90
C ARG A 38 6.88 3.16 -7.03
N LEU A 39 6.79 2.93 -5.72
CA LEU A 39 7.83 3.22 -4.75
C LEU A 39 8.26 1.91 -4.09
N ASP A 40 9.56 1.78 -3.85
CA ASP A 40 10.13 0.57 -3.24
C ASP A 40 9.55 0.35 -1.84
N ASN A 41 9.14 -0.91 -1.58
CA ASN A 41 8.52 -1.33 -0.32
C ASN A 41 7.34 -0.44 0.11
N THR A 42 6.61 0.11 -0.86
CA THR A 42 5.56 1.08 -0.61
C THR A 42 4.40 0.86 -1.57
N TRP A 43 3.18 0.84 -1.04
CA TRP A 43 1.96 0.68 -1.81
C TRP A 43 1.00 1.82 -1.50
N LEU A 44 0.43 2.39 -2.56
CA LEU A 44 -0.77 3.19 -2.49
C LEU A 44 -1.96 2.26 -2.72
N VAL A 45 -2.92 2.23 -1.81
CA VAL A 45 -4.03 1.27 -1.85
C VAL A 45 -5.36 1.95 -1.54
N GLU A 46 -6.32 1.79 -2.44
CA GLU A 46 -7.71 2.17 -2.20
C GLU A 46 -8.42 1.05 -1.46
N SER A 47 -8.91 1.33 -0.27
CA SER A 47 -9.62 0.34 0.54
C SER A 47 -10.79 0.94 1.31
N LYS A 48 -11.76 0.08 1.62
CA LYS A 48 -12.87 0.37 2.55
C LYS A 48 -12.52 0.07 4.00
N LEU A 49 -11.40 -0.61 4.25
CA LEU A 49 -10.92 -0.91 5.59
C LEU A 49 -10.24 0.31 6.21
N SER A 50 -10.20 0.37 7.54
CA SER A 50 -9.39 1.36 8.26
C SER A 50 -7.91 0.97 8.24
N ALA A 51 -7.02 1.95 8.44
CA ALA A 51 -5.57 1.70 8.57
C ALA A 51 -5.25 0.60 9.61
N SER A 52 -5.94 0.58 10.75
CA SER A 52 -5.75 -0.43 11.79
C SER A 52 -6.19 -1.83 11.35
N ARG A 53 -7.27 -1.94 10.58
CA ARG A 53 -7.75 -3.21 10.02
C ARG A 53 -6.81 -3.71 8.92
N ILE A 54 -6.35 -2.84 8.03
CA ILE A 54 -5.33 -3.16 7.02
C ILE A 54 -4.07 -3.71 7.70
N ARG A 55 -3.50 -2.96 8.66
CA ARG A 55 -2.31 -3.41 9.42
C ARG A 55 -2.54 -4.77 10.07
N THR A 56 -3.71 -4.98 10.68
CA THR A 56 -4.05 -6.24 11.36
C THR A 56 -4.16 -7.41 10.37
N LEU A 57 -4.67 -7.16 9.16
CA LEU A 57 -4.75 -8.14 8.08
C LEU A 57 -3.37 -8.49 7.52
N LEU A 58 -2.46 -7.52 7.39
CA LEU A 58 -1.12 -7.75 6.85
C LEU A 58 -0.16 -8.42 7.86
N LYS A 59 -0.34 -8.14 9.16
CA LYS A 59 0.57 -8.61 10.24
C LYS A 59 0.91 -10.11 10.20
N PRO A 60 -0.04 -11.05 9.97
CA PRO A 60 0.27 -12.48 9.95
C PRO A 60 1.20 -12.92 8.82
N HIS A 61 1.38 -12.08 7.80
CA HIS A 61 2.22 -12.36 6.64
C HIS A 61 3.63 -11.75 6.75
N LEU A 62 3.94 -11.12 7.89
CA LEU A 62 5.25 -10.52 8.18
C LEU A 62 6.14 -11.51 8.94
N LEU A 63 7.44 -11.44 8.67
CA LEU A 63 8.45 -12.19 9.43
C LEU A 63 8.85 -11.45 10.69
N GLU A 64 9.60 -12.15 11.55
CA GLU A 64 10.23 -11.52 12.70
C GLU A 64 11.17 -10.40 12.24
N GLY A 65 11.02 -9.21 12.85
CA GLY A 65 11.80 -8.02 12.51
C GLY A 65 11.25 -7.17 11.36
N ASP A 66 10.30 -7.69 10.59
CA ASP A 66 9.60 -6.91 9.56
C ASP A 66 8.72 -5.83 10.18
N ARG A 67 8.50 -4.75 9.43
CA ARG A 67 7.69 -3.60 9.86
C ARG A 67 6.71 -3.23 8.77
N VAL A 68 5.50 -2.86 9.19
CA VAL A 68 4.48 -2.27 8.32
C VAL A 68 3.94 -1.00 8.98
N PHE A 69 3.85 0.05 8.19
CA PHE A 69 3.20 1.30 8.55
C PHE A 69 2.04 1.54 7.59
N VAL A 70 0.86 1.83 8.12
CA VAL A 70 -0.33 2.14 7.33
C VAL A 70 -0.83 3.51 7.76
N GLY A 71 -0.76 4.47 6.85
CA GLY A 71 -1.29 5.81 7.01
C GLY A 71 -2.42 6.05 6.01
N GLN A 72 -3.47 6.72 6.45
CA GLN A 72 -4.39 7.29 5.48
C GLN A 72 -3.69 8.43 4.73
N PHE A 73 -3.93 8.49 3.43
CA PHE A 73 -3.26 9.41 2.51
C PHE A 73 -4.32 10.30 1.86
N THR A 74 -4.40 11.55 2.32
CA THR A 74 -5.45 12.51 1.95
C THR A 74 -4.85 13.86 1.61
N GLU A 75 -5.28 14.42 0.48
CA GLU A 75 -4.96 15.79 0.05
C GLU A 75 -3.46 16.14 0.03
N ASN A 76 -3.12 17.32 -0.51
CA ASN A 76 -1.79 17.95 -0.48
C ASN A 76 -0.56 16.99 -0.60
N TRP A 77 -0.54 16.17 -1.64
CA TRP A 77 0.57 15.28 -1.95
C TRP A 77 1.09 15.54 -3.36
N ALA A 78 2.36 15.21 -3.59
CA ALA A 78 2.98 15.31 -4.89
C ALA A 78 3.96 14.14 -5.10
N GLY A 79 4.10 13.70 -6.35
CA GLY A 79 5.06 12.68 -6.74
C GLY A 79 5.93 13.17 -7.90
N TYR A 80 7.16 12.71 -7.96
CA TYR A 80 8.09 13.00 -9.05
C TYR A 80 8.50 11.69 -9.74
N ASN A 81 8.54 11.69 -11.07
CA ASN A 81 8.97 10.56 -11.89
C ASN A 81 8.22 9.23 -11.63
N MET A 82 6.90 9.29 -11.39
CA MET A 82 6.05 8.13 -11.08
C MET A 82 5.66 7.29 -12.31
N GLY A 83 6.17 7.63 -13.49
CA GLY A 83 5.81 7.06 -14.78
C GLY A 83 4.51 7.63 -15.38
N SER A 84 4.34 7.46 -16.68
CA SER A 84 3.29 8.12 -17.47
C SER A 84 1.87 7.68 -17.13
N SER A 85 1.67 6.44 -16.66
CA SER A 85 0.35 5.91 -16.32
C SER A 85 -0.11 6.21 -14.89
N PHE A 86 0.78 6.69 -14.01
CA PHE A 86 0.43 6.98 -12.62
C PHE A 86 -0.58 8.14 -12.47
N PRO A 87 -0.43 9.29 -13.18
CA PRO A 87 -1.43 10.36 -13.12
C PRO A 87 -2.84 9.91 -13.47
N GLU A 88 -2.98 9.07 -14.51
CA GLU A 88 -4.29 8.54 -14.93
C GLU A 88 -4.87 7.53 -13.95
N TRP A 89 -4.02 6.73 -13.30
CA TRP A 89 -4.45 5.86 -12.21
C TRP A 89 -4.94 6.68 -11.01
N ALA A 90 -4.21 7.75 -10.63
CA ALA A 90 -4.52 8.58 -9.47
C ALA A 90 -5.83 9.36 -9.64
N LYS A 91 -6.11 9.92 -10.83
CA LYS A 91 -7.36 10.66 -11.11
C LYS A 91 -8.65 9.85 -10.86
N ARG A 92 -8.56 8.51 -10.80
CA ARG A 92 -9.70 7.61 -10.60
C ARG A 92 -9.87 7.17 -9.15
N ARG A 93 -9.13 7.75 -8.20
CA ARG A 93 -9.10 7.36 -6.79
C ARG A 93 -9.69 8.41 -5.88
N ASP A 94 -10.18 7.93 -4.75
CA ASP A 94 -10.69 8.76 -3.68
C ASP A 94 -9.61 9.09 -2.62
N PHE A 95 -9.15 10.35 -2.64
CA PHE A 95 -8.22 10.94 -1.67
C PHE A 95 -8.91 11.85 -0.64
N SER A 96 -10.24 11.77 -0.51
CA SER A 96 -10.99 12.64 0.41
C SER A 96 -10.72 12.31 1.89
N THR A 97 -10.79 13.35 2.72
CA THR A 97 -10.68 13.24 4.17
C THR A 97 -11.95 12.60 4.78
N PRO A 98 -11.85 11.63 5.70
CA PRO A 98 -13.03 11.06 6.37
C PRO A 98 -13.84 12.16 7.07
N GLY A 99 -15.14 12.20 6.80
CA GLY A 99 -16.05 13.17 7.42
C GLY A 99 -16.18 14.50 6.69
N GLN A 100 -15.40 14.73 5.63
CA GLN A 100 -15.73 15.71 4.59
C GLN A 100 -16.44 14.97 3.46
N ALA A 101 -17.76 14.79 3.60
CA ALA A 101 -18.59 14.53 2.43
C ALA A 101 -18.59 15.80 1.55
N PRO A 102 -18.71 15.68 0.21
CA PRO A 102 -18.73 16.82 -0.70
C PRO A 102 -19.87 17.81 -0.39
#